data_AF-D2I8E2-F1
#
_entry.id   AF-D2I8E2-F1
#
_cell.length_a   1.000
_cell.length_b   1.000
_cell.length_c   1.000
_cell.angle_alpha   90.00
_cell.angle_beta   90.00
_cell.angle_gamma   90.00
#
_symmetry.space_group_name_H-M   'P 1'
#
loop_
_entity.id
_entity.type
_entity.pdbx_description
1 polymer ?
#
loop_
_entity_poly.entity_id
_entity_poly.type
_entity_poly.pdbx_seq_one_letter_code
_entity_poly.pdbx_strand_id
1 'polypeptide(L)' 'GVQRELQFVEPGGDLVKPGGSLRLSCAASGFTFSRYYMSWVREAPGK' A
#
# COMPACT_ATOMS: atom_id res chain seq x y z
N GLY A 1 -26.97 -19.73 -2.88
CA GLY A 1 -26.69 -18.28 -2.95
C GLY A 1 -25.38 -18.10 -3.68
N VAL A 2 -25.35 -17.23 -4.69
CA VAL A 2 -24.11 -16.89 -5.40
C VAL A 2 -23.21 -16.12 -4.43
N GLN A 3 -22.01 -16.63 -4.17
CA GLN A 3 -20.96 -15.85 -3.53
C GLN A 3 -20.44 -14.86 -4.57
N ARG A 4 -20.74 -13.57 -4.37
CA ARG A 4 -20.17 -12.51 -5.19
C ARG A 4 -18.80 -12.18 -4.61
N GLU A 5 -17.75 -12.71 -5.23
CA GLU A 5 -16.39 -12.31 -4.91
C GLU A 5 -16.20 -10.86 -5.38
N LEU A 6 -16.44 -9.92 -4.47
CA LEU A 6 -16.06 -8.52 -4.65
C LEU A 6 -14.53 -8.49 -4.55
N GLN A 7 -13.84 -8.58 -5.68
CA GLN A 7 -12.44 -8.17 -5.73
C GLN A 7 -12.42 -6.66 -5.51
N PHE A 8 -12.12 -6.27 -4.27
CA PHE A 8 -11.74 -4.91 -3.95
C PHE A 8 -10.35 -4.68 -4.54
N VAL A 9 -10.30 -4.28 -5.81
CA VAL A 9 -9.09 -3.75 -6.42
C VAL A 9 -8.89 -2.35 -5.87
N GLU A 10 -7.97 -2.21 -4.92
CA GLU A 10 -7.44 -0.92 -4.51
C GLU A 10 -6.89 -0.21 -5.77
N PRO A 11 -7.42 0.96 -6.16
CA PRO A 11 -7.06 1.63 -7.41
C PRO A 11 -5.62 2.19 -7.46
N GLY A 12 -4.75 1.80 -6.53
CA GLY A 12 -3.35 2.21 -6.46
C GLY A 12 -2.38 1.16 -5.91
N GLY A 13 -2.86 -0.06 -5.60
CA GLY A 13 -1.99 -1.18 -5.27
C GLY A 13 -1.47 -1.78 -6.56
N ASP A 14 -0.34 -1.25 -7.06
CA ASP A 14 0.25 -1.70 -8.31
C ASP A 14 0.44 -3.23 -8.25
N LEU A 15 -0.31 -3.97 -9.06
CA LEU A 15 -0.31 -5.43 -9.06
C LEU A 15 0.97 -5.89 -9.77
N VAL A 16 2.09 -5.78 -9.07
CA VAL A 16 3.40 -6.05 -9.65
C VAL A 16 3.57 -7.54 -9.92
N LYS A 17 4.15 -7.84 -11.09
CA LYS A 17 4.50 -9.21 -11.44
C LYS A 17 5.45 -9.80 -10.38
N PRO A 18 5.29 -11.06 -9.99
CA PRO A 18 6.26 -11.72 -9.13
C PRO A 18 7.65 -11.66 -9.78
N GLY A 19 8.65 -11.21 -9.01
CA GLY A 19 10.02 -10.98 -9.50
C GLY A 19 10.31 -9.57 -10.03
N GLY A 20 9.30 -8.69 -10.11
CA GLY A 20 9.48 -7.27 -10.39
C GLY A 20 9.88 -6.45 -9.15
N SER A 21 10.26 -5.19 -9.35
CA SER A 21 10.48 -4.23 -8.27
C SER A 21 9.37 -3.17 -8.27
N LEU A 22 8.86 -2.84 -7.08
CA LEU A 22 7.88 -1.77 -6.87
C LEU A 22 8.54 -0.60 -6.15
N ARG A 23 8.32 0.62 -6.64
CA ARG A 23 8.76 1.86 -5.97
C ARG A 23 7.57 2.54 -5.33
N LEU A 24 7.61 2.69 -4.01
CA LEU A 24 6.63 3.45 -3.23
C LEU A 24 7.11 4.88 -2.99
N SER A 25 6.18 5.84 -2.95
CA SER A 25 6.45 7.25 -2.64
C SER A 25 5.45 7.78 -1.62
N CYS A 26 5.91 8.51 -0.62
CA CYS A 26 5.08 9.18 0.38
C CYS A 26 5.52 10.64 0.50
N ALA A 27 4.58 11.56 0.34
CA ALA A 27 4.78 12.98 0.54
C ALA A 27 3.95 13.45 1.73
N ALA A 28 4.55 14.27 2.58
CA ALA A 28 3.89 14.91 3.70
C ALA A 28 4.18 16.42 3.69
N SER A 29 3.27 17.20 4.27
CA SER A 29 3.34 18.66 4.26
C SER A 29 2.90 19.22 5.61
N GLY A 30 3.36 20.42 5.94
CA GLY A 30 2.96 21.13 7.17
C GLY A 30 3.80 20.82 8.40
N PHE A 31 4.85 20.00 8.28
CA PHE A 31 5.81 19.75 9.35
C PHE A 31 7.21 19.46 8.81
N THR A 32 8.23 19.60 9.65
CA THR A 32 9.61 19.27 9.30
C THR A 32 9.81 17.76 9.39
N PHE A 33 10.07 17.11 8.27
CA PHE A 33 10.31 15.66 8.18
C PHE A 33 11.38 15.15 9.15
N SER A 34 12.44 15.91 9.41
CA SER A 34 13.52 15.51 10.32
C SER A 34 13.11 15.38 11.79
N ARG A 35 11.92 15.90 12.16
CA ARG A 35 11.41 15.84 13.54
C ARG A 35 10.55 14.61 13.81
N TYR A 36 10.22 13.81 12.79
CA TYR A 36 9.30 12.68 12.92
C TYR A 36 9.86 11.42 12.27
N TYR A 37 9.59 10.28 12.89
CA TYR A 37 9.87 8.98 12.29
C TYR A 37 8.85 8.70 11.18
N MET A 38 9.35 8.19 10.06
CA MET A 38 8.55 7.80 8.91
C MET A 38 8.91 6.37 8.56
N SER A 39 7.93 5.48 8.63
CA SER A 39 8.12 4.04 8.40
C SER A 39 7.11 3.52 7.38
N TRP A 40 7.51 2.46 6.69
CA TRP A 40 6.62 1.70 5.82
C TRP A 40 6.05 0.52 6.59
N VAL A 41 4.73 0.36 6.56
CA VAL A 41 4.03 -0.78 7.16
C VAL A 41 3.36 -1.58 6.05
N ARG A 42 3.41 -2.91 6.17
CA ARG A 42 2.71 -3.83 5.26
C ARG A 42 1.85 -4.76 6.08
N GLU A 43 0.59 -4.85 5.71
CA GLU A 43 -0.37 -5.75 6.32
C GLU A 43 -0.78 -6.80 5.30
N ALA A 44 -0.57 -8.06 5.64
CA ALA A 44 -1.00 -9.18 4.81
C ALA A 44 -2.48 -9.49 5.09
N PRO A 45 -3.24 -9.98 4.10
CA PRO A 45 -4.62 -10.42 4.34
C PRO A 45 -4.68 -11.49 5.43
N GLY A 46 -5.61 -11.35 6.38
CA GLY A 46 -5.87 -12.35 7.43
C GLY A 46 -5.14 -12.16 8.75
N LYS A 47 -4.72 -10.94 9.08
CA LYS A 47 -4.36 -10.53 10.45
C LYS A 47 -5.54 -9.87 11.17
#